data_AF-A0A800M733-F1
#
_entry.id   AF-A0A800M733-F1
#
_cell.length_a   1.000
_cell.length_b   1.000
_cell.length_c   1.000
_cell.angle_alpha   90.00
_cell.angle_beta   90.00
_cell.angle_gamma   90.00
#
_symmetry.space_group_name_H-M   'P 1'
#
loop_
_entity.id
_entity.type
_entity.pdbx_description
1 polymer ?
#
loop_
_entity_poly.entity_id
_entity_poly.type
_entity_poly.pdbx_seq_one_letter_code
_entity_poly.pdbx_strand_id
1 'polypeptide(L)'
;MNKYRLSIFRIISTAFLFLGLLSAPLMGQSLLVEQAESTVEIMQDNLVRAKTEALKAAKGNVVLQAVARFLDFESMIYLKPLLIQQFFEHPDFYIESIRVISEGNTADLTEFTLNIETRIFHSRLLAAFRKLGLVTEQERIPFMNVYLIYDADHALRQTRVLNLFIEQLQIRLRPYRIRTRVILTKGRKLPIEGGLPARLALLPQ
;
A
#
# COMPACT_ATOMS: atom_id res chain seq x y z
N MET A 1 53.87 -19.80 17.43
CA MET A 1 52.78 -19.13 18.17
C MET A 1 51.73 -18.43 17.27
N ASN A 2 51.73 -18.63 15.94
CA ASN A 2 50.82 -17.92 15.01
C ASN A 2 49.59 -18.75 14.57
N LYS A 3 49.66 -20.10 14.60
CA LYS A 3 48.56 -20.98 14.18
C LYS A 3 47.36 -20.98 15.15
N TYR A 4 47.60 -20.87 16.46
CA TYR A 4 46.56 -20.83 17.47
C TYR A 4 45.71 -19.55 17.43
N ARG A 5 46.33 -18.40 17.14
CA ARG A 5 45.62 -17.13 16.97
C ARG A 5 44.66 -17.16 15.78
N LEU A 6 45.08 -17.72 14.64
CA LEU A 6 44.25 -17.82 13.44
C LEU A 6 43.01 -18.73 13.64
N SER A 7 43.15 -19.79 14.43
CA SER A 7 42.04 -20.68 14.81
C SER A 7 40.99 -19.97 15.66
N ILE A 8 41.44 -19.20 16.66
CA ILE A 8 40.55 -18.44 17.56
C ILE A 8 39.78 -17.37 16.79
N PHE A 9 40.44 -16.63 15.88
CA PHE A 9 39.76 -15.64 15.03
C PHE A 9 38.70 -16.27 14.10
N ARG A 10 38.97 -17.46 13.55
CA ARG A 10 37.98 -18.21 12.76
C ARG A 10 36.77 -18.62 13.59
N ILE A 11 36.99 -19.14 14.81
CA ILE A 11 35.92 -19.57 15.72
C ILE A 11 35.05 -18.37 16.13
N ILE A 12 35.67 -17.24 16.48
CA ILE A 12 34.95 -16.00 16.82
C ILE A 12 34.16 -15.47 15.63
N SER A 13 34.73 -15.50 14.42
CA SER A 13 34.06 -15.06 13.20
C SER A 13 32.86 -15.94 12.85
N THR A 14 32.98 -17.27 12.99
CA THR A 14 31.83 -18.18 12.83
C THR A 14 30.77 -17.95 13.90
N ALA A 15 31.16 -17.75 15.16
CA ALA A 15 30.21 -17.46 16.23
C ALA A 15 29.46 -16.14 15.99
N PHE A 16 30.14 -15.10 15.51
CA PHE A 16 29.52 -13.82 15.14
C PHE A 16 28.55 -13.96 13.95
N LEU A 17 28.89 -14.78 12.95
CA LEU A 17 27.99 -15.06 11.82
C LEU A 17 26.73 -15.80 12.27
N PHE A 18 26.85 -16.79 13.16
CA PHE A 18 25.70 -17.50 13.73
C PHE A 18 24.85 -16.61 14.64
N LEU A 19 25.47 -15.71 15.43
CA LEU A 19 24.74 -14.74 16.25
C LEU A 19 23.99 -13.71 15.37
N GLY A 20 24.58 -13.32 14.24
CA GLY A 20 23.94 -12.46 13.25
C GLY A 20 22.74 -13.12 12.55
N LEU A 21 22.81 -14.44 12.30
CA LEU A 21 21.71 -15.23 11.75
C LEU A 21 20.57 -15.47 12.75
N LEU A 22 20.88 -15.57 14.05
CA LEU A 22 19.89 -15.75 15.13
C LEU A 22 19.26 -14.44 15.62
N SER A 23 19.89 -13.30 15.37
CA SER A 23 19.42 -11.97 15.78
C SER A 23 18.68 -11.20 14.69
N ALA A 24 18.68 -11.70 13.46
CA ALA A 24 17.67 -11.28 12.49
C ALA A 24 16.33 -11.85 13.00
N PRO A 25 15.35 -11.02 13.40
CA PRO A 25 14.01 -11.54 13.59
C PRO A 25 13.65 -12.21 12.27
N LEU A 26 13.08 -13.42 12.34
CA LEU A 26 12.46 -14.07 11.21
C LEU A 26 11.43 -13.10 10.63
N MET A 27 11.85 -12.22 9.71
CA MET A 27 11.02 -11.27 8.95
C MET A 27 10.10 -12.01 7.97
N GLY A 28 9.96 -13.33 8.13
CA GLY A 28 8.97 -14.15 7.47
C GLY A 28 7.75 -14.26 8.38
N GLN A 29 6.69 -13.53 8.03
CA GLN A 29 5.32 -13.67 8.54
C GLN A 29 5.02 -13.07 9.92
N SER A 30 5.30 -11.77 10.15
CA SER A 30 4.59 -11.09 11.26
C SER A 30 3.10 -10.98 10.88
N LEU A 31 2.23 -11.57 11.69
CA LEU A 31 0.79 -11.33 11.58
C LEU A 31 0.47 -10.01 12.28
N LEU A 32 -0.32 -9.15 11.64
CA LEU A 32 -0.92 -8.01 12.31
C LEU A 32 -2.20 -8.48 13.00
N VAL A 33 -2.44 -7.98 14.21
CA VAL A 33 -3.70 -8.22 14.92
C VAL A 33 -4.50 -6.93 14.92
N GLU A 34 -5.73 -7.01 14.42
CA GLU A 34 -6.68 -5.90 14.36
C GLU A 34 -8.06 -6.34 14.84
N GLN A 35 -8.79 -5.42 15.43
CA GLN A 35 -10.18 -5.63 15.85
C GLN A 35 -11.09 -4.60 15.19
N ALA A 36 -12.25 -5.05 14.72
CA ALA A 36 -13.29 -4.15 14.26
C ALA A 36 -14.66 -4.62 14.70
N GLU A 37 -15.48 -3.64 15.02
CA GLU A 37 -16.89 -3.79 15.26
C GLU A 37 -17.68 -3.33 14.02
N SER A 38 -18.76 -4.04 13.72
CA SER A 38 -19.71 -3.65 12.69
C SER A 38 -21.12 -3.87 13.19
N THR A 39 -21.95 -2.85 13.01
CA THR A 39 -23.39 -2.88 13.30
C THR A 39 -24.16 -2.74 11.99
N VAL A 40 -25.15 -3.61 11.78
CA VAL A 40 -25.98 -3.64 10.57
C VAL A 40 -27.45 -3.82 10.97
N GLU A 41 -28.32 -3.11 10.27
CA GLU A 41 -29.77 -3.21 10.45
C GLU A 41 -30.31 -4.59 10.01
N ILE A 42 -31.19 -5.16 10.81
CA ILE A 42 -31.91 -6.40 10.51
C ILE A 42 -33.12 -6.04 9.66
N MET A 43 -32.92 -6.01 8.34
CA MET A 43 -34.02 -5.79 7.41
C MET A 43 -34.89 -7.04 7.28
N GLN A 44 -36.22 -6.86 7.39
CA GLN A 44 -37.22 -7.91 7.16
C GLN A 44 -37.01 -9.16 8.02
N ASP A 45 -36.61 -8.97 9.29
CA ASP A 45 -36.31 -10.04 10.25
C ASP A 45 -35.24 -11.04 9.76
N ASN A 46 -34.43 -10.66 8.77
CA ASN A 46 -33.43 -11.55 8.19
C ASN A 46 -32.08 -11.42 8.92
N LEU A 47 -31.99 -12.07 10.08
CA LEU A 47 -30.77 -12.10 10.88
C LEU A 47 -29.58 -12.72 10.13
N VAL A 48 -29.81 -13.74 9.29
CA VAL A 48 -28.73 -14.41 8.54
C VAL A 48 -28.06 -13.43 7.57
N ARG A 49 -28.86 -12.60 6.90
CA ARG A 49 -28.36 -11.54 6.03
C ARG A 49 -27.58 -10.51 6.83
N ALA A 50 -28.13 -10.01 7.94
CA ALA A 50 -27.46 -9.03 8.79
C ALA A 50 -26.11 -9.55 9.32
N LYS A 51 -26.04 -10.82 9.75
CA LYS A 51 -24.79 -11.49 10.15
C LYS A 51 -23.75 -11.49 9.03
N THR A 52 -24.18 -11.83 7.82
CA THR A 52 -23.29 -11.90 6.64
C THR A 52 -22.77 -10.52 6.25
N GLU A 53 -23.64 -9.51 6.26
CA GLU A 53 -23.28 -8.12 5.95
C GLU A 53 -22.36 -7.53 7.03
N ALA A 54 -22.65 -7.75 8.32
CA ALA A 54 -21.81 -7.31 9.41
C ALA A 54 -20.43 -7.96 9.38
N LEU A 55 -20.34 -9.27 9.07
CA LEU A 55 -19.05 -9.93 8.90
C LEU A 55 -18.27 -9.38 7.71
N LYS A 56 -18.92 -9.14 6.56
CA LYS A 56 -18.27 -8.53 5.39
C LYS A 56 -17.72 -7.14 5.72
N ALA A 57 -18.52 -6.30 6.37
CA ALA A 57 -18.13 -4.96 6.77
C ALA A 57 -16.99 -4.98 7.80
N ALA A 58 -17.09 -5.81 8.84
CA ALA A 58 -16.05 -5.97 9.86
C ALA A 58 -14.71 -6.43 9.25
N LYS A 59 -14.73 -7.43 8.34
CA LYS A 59 -13.54 -7.88 7.59
C LYS A 59 -12.92 -6.76 6.76
N GLY A 60 -13.74 -5.99 6.03
CA GLY A 60 -13.25 -4.88 5.25
C GLY A 60 -12.60 -3.79 6.13
N ASN A 61 -13.23 -3.48 7.25
CA ASN A 61 -12.76 -2.48 8.21
C ASN A 61 -11.42 -2.86 8.84
N VAL A 62 -11.25 -4.10 9.33
CA VAL A 62 -9.96 -4.53 9.92
C VAL A 62 -8.82 -4.46 8.91
N VAL A 63 -9.06 -4.82 7.65
CA VAL A 63 -8.02 -4.75 6.61
C VAL A 63 -7.68 -3.28 6.29
N LEU A 64 -8.67 -2.39 6.21
CA LEU A 64 -8.43 -0.96 6.01
C LEU A 64 -7.68 -0.32 7.18
N GLN A 65 -7.98 -0.72 8.42
CA GLN A 65 -7.24 -0.29 9.61
C GLN A 65 -5.78 -0.75 9.55
N ALA A 66 -5.52 -2.01 9.17
CA ALA A 66 -4.17 -2.50 8.96
C ALA A 66 -3.43 -1.72 7.85
N VAL A 67 -4.10 -1.43 6.74
CA VAL A 67 -3.57 -0.63 5.62
C VAL A 67 -3.16 0.77 6.08
N ALA A 68 -3.96 1.40 6.95
CA ALA A 68 -3.69 2.73 7.48
C ALA A 68 -2.38 2.81 8.28
N ARG A 69 -1.86 1.68 8.81
CA ARG A 69 -0.56 1.63 9.48
C ARG A 69 0.64 1.83 8.54
N PHE A 70 0.45 1.79 7.22
CA PHE A 70 1.52 1.86 6.23
C PHE A 70 1.55 3.15 5.42
N LEU A 71 0.46 3.91 5.43
CA LEU A 71 0.25 5.07 4.58
C LEU A 71 0.10 6.34 5.42
N ASP A 72 0.68 7.44 4.95
CA ASP A 72 0.43 8.74 5.57
C ASP A 72 -1.03 9.19 5.38
N PHE A 73 -1.50 10.07 6.25
CA PHE A 73 -2.88 10.53 6.29
C PHE A 73 -3.37 11.10 4.94
N GLU A 74 -2.53 11.87 4.25
CA GLU A 74 -2.91 12.43 2.95
C GLU A 74 -3.07 11.34 1.89
N SER A 75 -2.17 10.36 1.86
CA SER A 75 -2.28 9.20 0.98
C SER A 75 -3.57 8.42 1.21
N MET A 76 -3.99 8.25 2.48
CA MET A 76 -5.28 7.61 2.80
C MET A 76 -6.48 8.36 2.21
N ILE A 77 -6.45 9.70 2.19
CA ILE A 77 -7.50 10.52 1.59
C ILE A 77 -7.50 10.37 0.06
N TYR A 78 -6.35 10.60 -0.57
CA TYR A 78 -6.26 10.61 -2.04
C TYR A 78 -6.52 9.24 -2.66
N LEU A 79 -6.16 8.17 -1.96
CA LEU A 79 -6.30 6.81 -2.45
C LEU A 79 -7.61 6.13 -2.00
N LYS A 80 -8.48 6.79 -1.24
CA LYS A 80 -9.67 6.17 -0.64
C LYS A 80 -10.46 5.25 -1.60
N PRO A 81 -10.78 5.65 -2.85
CA PRO A 81 -11.49 4.77 -3.78
C PRO A 81 -10.69 3.51 -4.13
N LEU A 82 -9.39 3.66 -4.40
CA LEU A 82 -8.49 2.55 -4.71
C LEU A 82 -8.35 1.59 -3.52
N LEU A 83 -8.23 2.13 -2.31
CA LEU A 83 -8.07 1.33 -1.10
C LEU A 83 -9.33 0.52 -0.80
N ILE A 84 -10.52 1.11 -0.98
CA ILE A 84 -11.79 0.39 -0.85
C ILE A 84 -11.84 -0.77 -1.85
N GLN A 85 -11.61 -0.49 -3.13
CA GLN A 85 -11.65 -1.51 -4.18
C GLN A 85 -10.66 -2.65 -3.95
N GLN A 86 -9.42 -2.34 -3.56
CA GLN A 86 -8.37 -3.35 -3.42
C GLN A 86 -8.45 -4.15 -2.11
N PHE A 87 -8.81 -3.50 -1.02
CA PHE A 87 -8.66 -4.07 0.33
C PHE A 87 -9.99 -4.34 1.02
N PHE A 88 -10.98 -3.46 0.87
CA PHE A 88 -12.28 -3.62 1.52
C PHE A 88 -13.19 -4.61 0.78
N GLU A 89 -13.19 -4.59 -0.56
CA GLU A 89 -14.03 -5.49 -1.36
C GLU A 89 -13.50 -6.93 -1.40
N HIS A 90 -12.20 -7.11 -1.15
CA HIS A 90 -11.51 -8.39 -1.22
C HIS A 90 -10.67 -8.69 0.05
N PRO A 91 -11.25 -8.63 1.26
CA PRO A 91 -10.47 -8.65 2.50
C PRO A 91 -9.89 -10.03 2.82
N ASP A 92 -10.55 -11.10 2.39
CA ASP A 92 -10.16 -12.49 2.68
C ASP A 92 -8.77 -12.86 2.15
N PHE A 93 -8.29 -12.17 1.10
CA PHE A 93 -6.92 -12.38 0.60
C PHE A 93 -5.86 -12.00 1.62
N TYR A 94 -6.15 -11.08 2.54
CA TYR A 94 -5.20 -10.55 3.50
C TYR A 94 -5.34 -11.19 4.88
N ILE A 95 -6.47 -11.84 5.15
CA ILE A 95 -6.77 -12.42 6.45
C ILE A 95 -6.20 -13.84 6.55
N GLU A 96 -5.55 -14.12 7.68
CA GLU A 96 -5.06 -15.45 8.07
C GLU A 96 -6.10 -16.19 8.90
N SER A 97 -6.65 -15.52 9.91
CA SER A 97 -7.68 -16.08 10.78
C SER A 97 -8.59 -14.98 11.36
N ILE A 98 -9.78 -15.40 11.76
CA ILE A 98 -10.80 -14.54 12.37
C ILE A 98 -11.29 -15.22 13.63
N ARG A 99 -11.39 -14.45 14.70
CA ARG A 99 -12.01 -14.82 15.96
C ARG A 99 -13.16 -13.87 16.23
N VAL A 100 -14.35 -14.40 16.45
CA VAL A 100 -15.48 -13.60 16.95
C VAL A 100 -15.26 -13.33 18.44
N ILE A 101 -15.26 -12.06 18.81
CA ILE A 101 -15.09 -11.59 20.20
C ILE A 101 -16.45 -11.44 20.87
N SER A 102 -17.39 -10.81 20.16
CA SER A 102 -18.78 -10.71 20.58
C SER A 102 -19.71 -10.68 19.37
N GLU A 103 -20.91 -11.20 19.56
CA GLU A 103 -22.05 -10.99 18.68
C GLU A 103 -23.29 -10.71 19.53
N GLY A 104 -24.17 -9.84 19.06
CA GLY A 104 -25.38 -9.51 19.78
C GLY A 104 -26.36 -8.71 18.94
N ASN A 105 -27.63 -8.73 19.36
CA ASN A 105 -28.68 -7.91 18.78
C ASN A 105 -29.06 -6.80 19.75
N THR A 106 -29.66 -5.73 19.24
CA THR A 106 -30.44 -4.82 20.07
C THR A 106 -31.68 -5.54 20.63
N ALA A 107 -32.21 -5.03 21.75
CA ALA A 107 -33.33 -5.67 22.45
C ALA A 107 -34.63 -5.73 21.62
N ASP A 108 -34.77 -4.81 20.68
CA ASP A 108 -35.85 -4.69 19.71
C ASP A 108 -35.59 -5.47 18.41
N LEU A 109 -34.47 -6.20 18.30
CA LEU A 109 -34.08 -7.01 17.15
C LEU A 109 -33.96 -6.22 15.83
N THR A 110 -33.69 -4.92 15.92
CA THR A 110 -33.55 -4.03 14.76
C THR A 110 -32.11 -3.98 14.25
N GLU A 111 -31.12 -4.22 15.09
CA GLU A 111 -29.71 -4.17 14.72
C GLU A 111 -28.94 -5.41 15.20
N PHE A 112 -27.98 -5.83 14.38
CA PHE A 112 -27.00 -6.85 14.71
C PHE A 112 -25.61 -6.24 14.79
N THR A 113 -24.91 -6.48 15.89
CA THR A 113 -23.53 -6.03 16.11
C THR A 113 -22.59 -7.22 16.22
N LEU A 114 -21.48 -7.15 15.50
CA LEU A 114 -20.42 -8.14 15.48
C LEU A 114 -19.08 -7.48 15.73
N ASN A 115 -18.33 -7.99 16.71
CA ASN A 115 -16.95 -7.61 16.96
C ASN A 115 -16.04 -8.81 16.66
N ILE A 116 -15.06 -8.58 15.80
CA ILE A 116 -14.07 -9.59 15.42
C ILE A 116 -12.66 -9.12 15.74
N GLU A 117 -11.81 -10.09 16.06
CA GLU A 117 -10.36 -9.98 16.02
C GLU A 117 -9.86 -10.76 14.81
N THR A 118 -8.93 -10.18 14.06
CA THR A 118 -8.36 -10.80 12.88
C THR A 118 -6.85 -10.78 12.93
N ARG A 119 -6.27 -11.87 12.43
CA ARG A 119 -4.84 -11.93 12.10
C ARG A 119 -4.69 -11.70 10.61
N ILE A 120 -3.84 -10.75 10.25
CA ILE A 120 -3.68 -10.26 8.88
C ILE A 120 -2.24 -10.51 8.42
N PHE A 121 -2.09 -11.04 7.21
CA PHE A 121 -0.79 -11.27 6.58
C PHE A 121 -0.13 -9.95 6.18
N HIS A 122 0.82 -9.50 7.00
CA HIS A 122 1.66 -8.33 6.70
C HIS A 122 2.31 -8.41 5.31
N SER A 123 2.84 -9.58 4.95
CA SER A 123 3.50 -9.80 3.66
C SER A 123 2.55 -9.64 2.46
N ARG A 124 1.27 -10.01 2.60
CA ARG A 124 0.28 -9.87 1.52
C ARG A 124 -0.14 -8.42 1.33
N LEU A 125 -0.24 -7.64 2.41
CA LEU A 125 -0.46 -6.19 2.33
C LEU A 125 0.71 -5.50 1.62
N LEU A 126 1.94 -5.76 2.04
CA LEU A 126 3.14 -5.22 1.39
C LEU A 126 3.21 -5.62 -0.09
N ALA A 127 2.91 -6.87 -0.42
CA ALA A 127 2.87 -7.31 -1.81
C ALA A 127 1.82 -6.55 -2.64
N ALA A 128 0.65 -6.25 -2.07
CA ALA A 128 -0.38 -5.45 -2.73
C ALA A 128 0.07 -4.00 -2.93
N PHE A 129 0.64 -3.34 -1.91
CA PHE A 129 1.23 -2.01 -2.07
C PHE A 129 2.31 -1.98 -3.15
N ARG A 130 3.15 -3.03 -3.19
CA ARG A 130 4.17 -3.21 -4.22
C ARG A 130 3.59 -3.27 -5.62
N LYS A 131 2.52 -4.04 -5.83
CA LYS A 131 1.80 -4.14 -7.12
C LYS A 131 1.13 -2.83 -7.51
N LEU A 132 0.55 -2.11 -6.55
CA LEU A 132 -0.13 -0.83 -6.77
C LEU A 132 0.82 0.36 -6.97
N GLY A 133 2.13 0.17 -6.85
CA GLY A 133 3.07 1.29 -6.96
C GLY A 133 3.07 2.22 -5.75
N LEU A 134 2.44 1.86 -4.61
CA LEU A 134 2.28 2.76 -3.47
C LEU A 134 3.55 2.90 -2.64
N VAL A 135 3.77 4.08 -2.08
CA VAL A 135 4.83 4.36 -1.10
C VAL A 135 4.33 3.98 0.29
N THR A 136 5.10 3.17 1.01
CA THR A 136 4.82 2.84 2.42
C THR A 136 5.90 3.44 3.31
N GLU A 137 5.58 3.83 4.54
CA GLU A 137 6.57 4.42 5.47
C GLU A 137 7.77 3.51 5.77
N GLN A 138 7.57 2.20 5.72
CA GLN A 138 8.55 1.21 6.17
C GLN A 138 9.51 0.73 5.07
N GLU A 139 9.10 0.81 3.79
CA GLU A 139 9.90 0.28 2.67
C GLU A 139 10.64 1.37 1.89
N ARG A 140 11.97 1.27 1.84
CA ARG A 140 12.82 2.11 0.97
C ARG A 140 12.98 1.45 -0.40
N ILE A 141 11.95 1.54 -1.24
CA ILE A 141 11.98 1.09 -2.64
C ILE A 141 12.26 2.29 -3.56
N PRO A 142 13.10 2.15 -4.61
CA PRO A 142 13.37 3.25 -5.54
C PRO A 142 12.12 3.70 -6.30
N PHE A 143 12.04 5.01 -6.55
CA PHE A 143 11.00 5.62 -7.36
C PHE A 143 11.19 5.31 -8.85
N MET A 144 10.07 5.13 -9.56
CA MET A 144 10.01 5.06 -11.02
C MET A 144 10.04 6.47 -11.60
N ASN A 145 10.97 6.75 -12.50
CA ASN A 145 10.98 8.01 -13.24
C ASN A 145 10.04 7.91 -14.44
N VAL A 146 9.07 8.82 -14.50
CA VAL A 146 8.12 8.94 -15.63
C VAL A 146 8.32 10.30 -16.28
N TYR A 147 8.40 10.31 -17.60
CA TYR A 147 8.47 11.55 -18.37
C TYR A 147 7.06 12.00 -18.72
N LEU A 148 6.72 13.22 -18.31
CA LEU A 148 5.51 13.89 -18.75
C LEU A 148 5.86 14.70 -20.00
N ILE A 149 5.33 14.25 -21.12
CA ILE A 149 5.42 14.94 -22.42
C ILE A 149 4.02 15.51 -22.66
N TYR A 150 3.93 16.83 -22.83
CA TYR A 150 2.68 17.48 -23.19
C TYR A 150 2.94 18.50 -24.30
N ASP A 151 1.96 18.65 -25.17
CA ASP A 151 1.95 19.73 -26.15
C ASP A 151 1.43 21.00 -25.48
N ALA A 152 2.23 22.06 -25.49
CA ALA A 152 1.87 23.35 -24.91
C ALA A 152 1.09 24.19 -25.94
N ASP A 153 0.03 23.62 -26.52
CA ASP A 153 -0.89 24.37 -27.34
C ASP A 153 -1.84 25.21 -26.47
N HIS A 154 -1.97 26.48 -26.87
CA HIS A 154 -2.62 27.66 -26.28
C HIS A 154 -3.00 27.72 -24.76
N ALA A 155 -3.56 26.69 -24.14
CA ALA A 155 -4.01 26.68 -22.74
C ALA A 155 -2.87 26.52 -21.71
N LEU A 156 -1.87 25.66 -21.98
CA LEU A 156 -0.74 25.41 -21.05
C LEU A 156 0.45 26.36 -21.26
N ARG A 157 0.38 27.31 -22.21
CA ARG A 157 1.43 28.34 -22.39
C ARG A 157 1.48 29.35 -21.25
N GLN A 158 0.36 29.57 -20.58
CA GLN A 158 0.32 30.47 -19.44
C GLN A 158 1.04 29.79 -18.26
N THR A 159 2.17 30.36 -17.85
CA THR A 159 3.01 29.84 -16.75
C THR A 159 2.20 29.51 -15.50
N ARG A 160 1.20 30.34 -15.17
CA ARG A 160 0.31 30.12 -14.02
C ARG A 160 -0.52 28.84 -14.17
N VAL A 161 -1.10 28.60 -15.34
CA VAL A 161 -1.94 27.41 -15.61
C VAL A 161 -1.08 26.15 -15.62
N LEU A 162 0.10 26.22 -16.23
CA LEU A 162 1.06 25.12 -16.23
C LEU A 162 1.50 24.76 -14.81
N ASN A 163 1.87 25.75 -13.99
CA ASN A 163 2.30 25.51 -12.62
C ASN A 163 1.20 24.84 -11.80
N LEU A 164 -0.05 25.33 -11.89
CA LEU A 164 -1.19 24.72 -11.22
C LEU A 164 -1.43 23.27 -11.67
N PHE A 165 -1.30 22.99 -12.97
CA PHE A 165 -1.44 21.64 -13.51
C PHE A 165 -0.35 20.69 -12.97
N ILE A 166 0.91 21.13 -12.99
CA ILE A 166 2.04 20.33 -12.48
C ILE A 166 1.90 20.11 -10.97
N GLU A 167 1.49 21.13 -10.22
CA GLU A 167 1.26 21.02 -8.77
C GLU A 167 0.15 20.00 -8.48
N GLN A 168 -1.01 20.11 -9.14
CA GLN A 168 -2.10 19.14 -9.00
C GLN A 168 -1.68 17.72 -9.39
N LEU A 169 -0.89 17.58 -10.46
CA LEU A 169 -0.36 16.29 -10.89
C LEU A 169 0.58 15.70 -9.83
N GLN A 170 1.49 16.50 -9.28
CA GLN A 170 2.41 16.07 -8.22
C GLN A 170 1.66 15.66 -6.96
N ILE A 171 0.64 16.43 -6.56
CA ILE A 171 -0.22 16.09 -5.41
C ILE A 171 -0.90 14.74 -5.62
N ARG A 172 -1.49 14.50 -6.81
CA ARG A 172 -2.16 13.23 -7.12
C ARG A 172 -1.21 12.04 -7.24
N LEU A 173 0.01 12.27 -7.70
CA LEU A 173 1.03 11.23 -7.86
C LEU A 173 1.85 10.97 -6.60
N ARG A 174 1.82 11.86 -5.61
CA ARG A 174 2.58 11.75 -4.36
C ARG A 174 2.45 10.39 -3.66
N PRO A 175 1.25 9.76 -3.58
CA PRO A 175 1.12 8.46 -2.93
C PRO A 175 1.78 7.30 -3.70
N TYR A 176 2.11 7.51 -4.98
CA TYR A 176 2.73 6.53 -5.85
C TYR A 176 4.25 6.73 -5.93
N ARG A 177 4.95 5.65 -6.24
CA ARG A 177 6.40 5.60 -6.49
C ARG A 177 6.74 6.20 -7.85
N ILE A 178 6.19 7.36 -8.19
CA ILE A 178 6.39 8.03 -9.48
C ILE A 178 7.08 9.38 -9.24
N ARG A 179 8.19 9.59 -9.93
CA ARG A 179 8.83 10.90 -10.06
C ARG A 179 8.61 11.42 -11.48
N THR A 180 7.89 12.52 -11.60
CA THR A 180 7.64 13.18 -12.88
C THR A 180 8.83 14.03 -13.29
N ARG A 181 9.33 13.84 -14.51
CA ARG A 181 10.27 14.75 -15.18
C ARG A 181 9.54 15.41 -16.35
N VAL A 182 9.49 16.74 -16.37
CA VAL A 182 8.78 17.50 -17.39
C VAL A 182 9.68 17.73 -18.59
N ILE A 183 9.15 17.45 -19.79
CA ILE A 183 9.83 17.76 -21.06
C ILE A 183 8.90 18.59 -21.94
N LEU A 184 9.40 19.74 -22.38
CA LEU A 184 8.70 20.66 -23.28
C LEU A 184 9.07 20.37 -24.74
N THR A 185 8.11 19.88 -25.52
CA THR A 185 8.24 19.78 -26.97
C THR A 185 7.95 21.13 -27.60
N LYS A 186 8.96 21.98 -27.78
CA LYS A 186 8.85 23.28 -28.47
C LYS A 186 8.52 23.10 -29.97
N GLY A 187 7.35 22.55 -30.30
CA GLY A 187 6.92 22.25 -31.67
C GLY A 187 7.59 21.04 -32.33
N ARG A 188 8.44 20.30 -31.61
CA ARG A 188 9.02 19.04 -32.10
C ARG A 188 8.00 17.91 -31.93
N LYS A 189 7.57 17.29 -33.03
CA LYS A 189 6.85 16.01 -32.98
C LYS A 189 7.80 14.95 -32.42
N LEU A 190 7.68 14.65 -31.13
CA LEU A 190 8.30 13.45 -30.58
C LEU A 190 7.46 12.26 -31.05
N PRO A 191 8.05 11.22 -31.65
CA PRO A 191 7.33 9.97 -31.86
C PRO A 191 6.90 9.46 -30.49
N ILE A 192 5.59 9.24 -30.29
CA ILE A 192 5.05 8.66 -29.05
C ILE A 192 5.38 7.17 -29.08
N GLU A 193 6.63 6.83 -28.81
CA GLU A 193 7.07 5.46 -28.61
C GLU A 193 7.31 5.23 -27.11
N GLY A 194 6.93 4.08 -26.58
CA GLY A 194 7.26 3.71 -25.20
C GLY A 194 8.69 3.18 -25.06
N GLY A 195 9.28 3.26 -23.87
CA GLY A 195 10.52 2.54 -23.56
C GLY A 195 11.82 3.25 -23.98
N LEU A 196 12.85 2.47 -24.32
CA LEU A 196 14.21 2.97 -24.63
C LEU A 196 14.25 3.94 -25.85
N PRO A 197 13.52 3.71 -26.95
CA PRO A 197 13.52 4.61 -28.11
C PRO A 197 13.07 6.03 -27.76
N ALA A 198 11.99 6.18 -26.98
CA ALA A 198 11.56 7.48 -26.47
C ALA A 198 12.63 8.17 -25.62
N ARG A 199 13.34 7.43 -24.77
CA ARG A 199 14.39 7.99 -23.91
C ARG A 199 15.56 8.53 -24.72
N LEU A 200 15.92 7.84 -25.81
CA LEU A 200 16.99 8.27 -26.72
C LEU A 200 16.61 9.53 -27.50
N ALA A 201 15.35 9.65 -27.92
CA ALA A 201 14.83 10.83 -28.62
C ALA A 201 14.80 12.11 -27.76
N LEU A 202 14.98 11.98 -26.44
CA LEU A 202 14.95 13.07 -25.46
C LEU A 202 16.34 13.59 -25.07
N LEU A 203 17.42 12.94 -25.51
CA LEU A 203 18.78 13.38 -25.23
C LEU A 203 19.14 14.59 -26.12
N PRO A 204 19.92 15.57 -25.62
CA PRO A 204 20.47 16.62 -26.46
C PRO A 204 21.37 15.98 -27.53
N GLN A 205 21.12 16.30 -28.80
CA GLN A 205 22.00 15.96 -29.92
C GLN A 205 23.18 16.93 -29.97
#